data_AF-D5UAY2-F1
#
_entry.id   AF-D5UAY2-F1
#
_cell.length_a   1.000
_cell.length_b   1.000
_cell.length_c   1.000
_cell.angle_alpha   90.00
_cell.angle_beta   90.00
_cell.angle_gamma   90.00
#
_symmetry.space_group_name_H-M   'P 1'
#
loop_
_entity.id
_entity.type
_entity.pdbx_description
1 polymer ?
#
loop_
_entity_poly.entity_id
_entity_poly.type
_entity_poly.pdbx_seq_one_letter_code
_entity_poly.pdbx_strand_id
1 'polypeptide(L)'
;MNKVYIISIITLLFVLSCNTKKESRQYRLNIKEDANNIIDIKSREFNAIDLIKSSSFTSYPNIKIEELISPFNTVEWHDFIAEDDYMRYIDIIGRYNTNEYIIQFQIIDPYRWDLYAFEINSTPYQIDLVASKLYELYTNK
;
A
#
# COMPACT_ATOMS: atom_id res chain seq x y z
N MET A 1 58.99 15.50 27.88
CA MET A 1 57.89 16.20 28.57
C MET A 1 57.47 17.34 27.65
N ASN A 2 56.30 17.44 27.01
CA ASN A 2 55.00 16.81 27.17
C ASN A 2 54.39 16.55 25.77
N LYS A 3 53.82 15.35 25.57
CA LYS A 3 52.91 15.04 24.46
C LYS A 3 51.49 15.03 25.02
N VAL A 4 50.62 15.87 24.49
CA VAL A 4 49.15 15.85 24.58
C VAL A 4 48.72 16.50 23.26
N TYR A 5 47.89 15.88 22.41
CA TYR A 5 46.46 15.72 22.62
C TYR A 5 45.90 14.40 22.10
N ILE A 6 45.20 13.75 23.01
CA ILE A 6 44.07 12.84 22.84
C ILE A 6 42.95 13.61 22.14
N ILE A 7 42.36 13.07 21.08
CA ILE A 7 40.89 12.98 20.92
C ILE A 7 40.57 11.67 20.17
N SER A 8 40.17 10.68 20.95
CA SER A 8 39.38 9.53 20.52
C SER A 8 37.91 9.90 20.74
N ILE A 9 37.09 9.96 19.68
CA ILE A 9 35.62 10.10 19.74
C ILE A 9 35.06 9.20 18.63
N ILE A 10 34.70 7.97 18.99
CA ILE A 10 33.33 7.51 19.27
C ILE A 10 32.56 7.18 17.99
N THR A 11 32.54 5.87 17.71
CA THR A 11 31.37 5.08 17.31
C THR A 11 30.04 5.84 17.27
N LEU A 12 29.49 6.02 16.07
CA LEU A 12 28.04 6.03 15.90
C LEU A 12 27.62 4.72 15.24
N LEU A 13 27.00 3.90 16.08
CA LEU A 13 26.36 2.64 15.76
C LEU A 13 25.48 2.79 14.51
N PHE A 14 25.77 2.01 13.48
CA PHE A 14 24.73 1.55 12.56
C PHE A 14 23.77 0.71 13.40
N VAL A 15 22.75 1.37 13.97
CA VAL A 15 21.53 0.67 14.34
C VAL A 15 20.92 0.28 12.99
N LEU A 16 21.30 -0.90 12.51
CA LEU A 16 20.39 -1.73 11.73
C LEU A 16 19.20 -1.95 12.66
N SER A 17 18.27 -1.00 12.61
CA SER A 17 16.93 -1.20 13.13
C SER A 17 16.40 -2.32 12.27
N CYS A 18 16.56 -3.54 12.79
CA CYS A 18 15.84 -4.72 12.37
C CYS A 18 14.39 -4.43 12.73
N ASN A 19 13.77 -3.57 11.92
CA ASN A 19 12.36 -3.27 12.03
C ASN A 19 11.71 -4.51 11.44
N THR A 20 11.41 -5.47 12.31
CA THR A 20 10.46 -6.53 12.00
C THR A 20 9.23 -5.81 11.49
N LYS A 21 9.04 -5.80 10.16
CA LYS A 21 7.85 -5.24 9.50
C LYS A 21 6.65 -5.86 10.22
N LYS A 22 5.98 -5.07 11.06
CA LYS A 22 4.71 -5.47 11.65
C LYS A 22 3.71 -5.49 10.50
N GLU A 23 3.21 -6.69 10.25
CA GLU A 23 2.41 -7.08 9.09
C GLU A 23 1.18 -6.19 8.88
N SER A 24 0.96 -5.73 7.65
CA SER A 24 -0.35 -5.31 7.18
C SER A 24 -0.96 -6.42 6.32
N ARG A 25 -1.19 -7.62 6.89
CA ARG A 25 -1.92 -8.68 6.17
C ARG A 25 -3.36 -8.21 5.96
N GLN A 26 -3.71 -7.75 4.77
CA GLN A 26 -5.06 -7.26 4.47
C GLN A 26 -5.85 -8.32 3.68
N TYR A 27 -7.00 -8.72 4.23
CA TYR A 27 -7.69 -9.97 3.93
C TYR A 27 -8.85 -9.83 2.93
N ARG A 28 -8.82 -10.76 1.96
CA ARG A 28 -9.89 -11.49 1.23
C ARG A 28 -11.29 -10.88 1.08
N LEU A 29 -11.68 -10.74 -0.19
CA LEU A 29 -13.05 -10.99 -0.67
C LEU A 29 -13.54 -12.40 -0.29
N ASN A 30 -14.84 -12.52 -0.07
CA ASN A 30 -15.58 -13.79 0.06
C ASN A 30 -15.60 -14.61 -1.25
N ILE A 31 -14.43 -14.97 -1.79
CA ILE A 31 -14.34 -15.86 -2.95
C ILE A 31 -14.01 -17.26 -2.43
N LYS A 32 -14.87 -18.23 -2.74
CA LYS A 32 -14.58 -19.65 -2.50
C LYS A 32 -13.35 -20.00 -3.33
N GLU A 33 -12.27 -20.38 -2.64
CA GLU A 33 -11.06 -20.88 -3.26
C GLU A 33 -11.39 -22.16 -4.04
N ASP A 34 -11.43 -22.06 -5.37
CA ASP A 34 -11.54 -23.23 -6.23
C ASP A 34 -10.14 -23.83 -6.40
N ALA A 35 -9.84 -24.86 -5.62
CA ALA A 35 -8.54 -25.51 -5.56
C ALA A 35 -8.09 -26.12 -6.90
N ASN A 36 -8.96 -26.18 -7.92
CA ASN A 36 -8.67 -26.79 -9.21
C ASN A 36 -8.26 -25.78 -10.30
N ASN A 37 -8.35 -24.47 -10.04
CA ASN A 37 -8.04 -23.45 -11.03
C ASN A 37 -6.81 -22.63 -10.60
N ILE A 38 -5.66 -22.87 -11.25
CA ILE A 38 -4.45 -22.08 -11.03
C ILE A 38 -4.64 -20.75 -11.74
N ILE A 39 -4.97 -19.70 -10.99
CA ILE A 39 -5.09 -18.34 -11.53
C ILE A 39 -3.69 -17.72 -11.57
N ASP A 40 -3.21 -17.42 -12.77
CA ASP A 40 -1.98 -16.65 -12.95
C ASP A 40 -2.25 -15.16 -12.73
N ILE A 41 -1.80 -14.64 -11.59
CA ILE A 41 -1.96 -13.21 -11.24
C ILE A 41 -1.14 -12.29 -12.15
N LYS A 42 -0.20 -12.79 -12.95
CA LYS A 42 0.56 -12.00 -13.92
C LYS A 42 -0.09 -12.00 -15.30
N SER A 43 -1.14 -12.81 -15.49
CA SER A 43 -1.93 -12.81 -16.71
C SER A 43 -2.73 -11.52 -16.86
N ARG A 44 -2.88 -11.08 -18.11
CA ARG A 44 -3.81 -9.99 -18.47
C ARG A 44 -5.27 -10.35 -18.23
N GLU A 45 -5.58 -11.64 -18.11
CA GLU A 45 -6.92 -12.13 -17.80
C GLU A 45 -7.28 -11.93 -16.32
N PHE A 46 -6.28 -11.84 -15.43
CA PHE A 46 -6.52 -11.53 -14.03
C PHE A 46 -6.80 -10.04 -13.87
N ASN A 47 -8.00 -9.70 -13.42
CA ASN A 47 -8.43 -8.33 -13.19
C ASN A 47 -8.07 -7.88 -11.76
N ALA A 48 -6.82 -7.43 -11.59
CA ALA A 48 -6.30 -6.98 -10.31
C ALA A 48 -6.99 -5.67 -9.82
N ILE A 49 -7.40 -4.80 -10.73
CA ILE A 49 -8.15 -3.57 -10.37
C ILE A 49 -9.48 -3.93 -9.71
N ASP A 50 -10.25 -4.86 -10.30
CA ASP A 50 -11.54 -5.27 -9.72
C ASP A 50 -11.35 -5.98 -8.38
N LEU A 51 -10.26 -6.73 -8.20
CA LEU A 51 -9.89 -7.29 -6.89
C LEU A 51 -9.77 -6.17 -5.85
N ILE A 52 -9.01 -5.11 -6.13
CA ILE A 52 -8.83 -3.99 -5.18
C ILE A 52 -10.15 -3.23 -4.98
N LYS A 53 -10.84 -2.83 -6.05
CA LYS A 53 -12.11 -2.08 -5.98
C LYS A 53 -13.15 -2.75 -5.09
N SER A 54 -13.30 -4.06 -5.24
CA SER A 54 -14.32 -4.84 -4.53
C SER A 54 -13.88 -5.32 -3.14
N SER A 55 -12.62 -5.10 -2.77
CA SER A 55 -12.08 -5.39 -1.43
C SER A 55 -12.40 -4.31 -0.41
N SER A 56 -12.11 -4.59 0.86
CA SER A 56 -12.27 -3.69 2.00
C SER A 56 -11.04 -3.72 2.90
N PHE A 57 -10.77 -2.62 3.60
CA PHE A 57 -9.77 -2.62 4.68
C PHE A 57 -10.33 -3.34 5.91
N THR A 58 -9.48 -4.06 6.66
CA THR A 58 -9.89 -4.74 7.90
C THR A 58 -10.52 -3.80 8.92
N SER A 59 -10.04 -2.55 8.99
CA SER A 59 -10.60 -1.53 9.90
C SER A 59 -12.00 -1.06 9.50
N TYR A 60 -12.39 -1.25 8.23
CA TYR A 60 -13.67 -0.83 7.65
C TYR A 60 -14.24 -1.96 6.75
N PRO A 61 -14.57 -3.12 7.32
CA PRO A 61 -14.82 -4.35 6.55
C PRO A 61 -16.11 -4.32 5.73
N ASN A 62 -17.01 -3.37 6.00
CA ASN A 62 -18.29 -3.22 5.34
C ASN A 62 -18.31 -2.12 4.27
N ILE A 63 -17.16 -1.51 3.98
CA ILE A 63 -17.04 -0.42 3.00
C ILE A 63 -15.97 -0.82 1.98
N LYS A 64 -16.34 -0.86 0.70
CA LYS A 64 -15.39 -1.21 -0.35
C LYS A 64 -14.38 -0.11 -0.57
N ILE A 65 -13.20 -0.44 -1.10
CA ILE A 65 -12.18 0.54 -1.48
C ILE A 65 -12.73 1.52 -2.50
N GLU A 66 -13.49 1.04 -3.49
CA GLU A 66 -14.15 1.92 -4.48
C GLU A 66 -15.11 2.93 -3.83
N GLU A 67 -15.79 2.54 -2.75
CA GLU A 67 -16.65 3.45 -1.99
C GLU A 67 -15.82 4.45 -1.16
N LEU A 68 -14.74 4.00 -0.53
CA LEU A 68 -13.86 4.85 0.27
C LEU A 68 -13.18 5.96 -0.53
N ILE A 69 -12.82 5.69 -1.79
CA ILE A 69 -12.21 6.69 -2.67
C ILE A 69 -13.24 7.54 -3.43
N SER A 70 -14.54 7.27 -3.29
CA SER A 70 -15.61 8.03 -3.97
C SER A 70 -15.63 9.55 -3.70
N PRO A 71 -15.07 10.12 -2.61
CA PRO A 71 -14.94 11.57 -2.45
C PRO A 71 -13.93 12.22 -3.40
N PHE A 72 -13.02 11.46 -4.01
CA PHE A 72 -12.02 12.00 -4.93
C PHE A 72 -12.70 12.62 -6.17
N ASN A 73 -12.25 13.82 -6.55
CA ASN A 73 -12.73 14.52 -7.75
C ASN A 73 -12.35 13.79 -9.03
N THR A 74 -11.20 13.14 -9.04
CA THR A 74 -10.68 12.31 -10.14
C THR A 74 -10.00 11.09 -9.56
N VAL A 75 -10.14 9.94 -10.22
CA VAL A 75 -9.50 8.68 -9.84
C VAL A 75 -8.96 8.01 -11.09
N GLU A 76 -7.64 7.79 -11.12
CA GLU A 76 -6.95 7.01 -12.14
C GLU A 76 -6.42 5.72 -11.51
N TRP A 77 -6.51 4.62 -12.26
CA TRP A 77 -6.07 3.29 -11.84
C TRP A 77 -4.98 2.81 -12.78
N HIS A 78 -3.81 2.45 -12.25
CA HIS A 78 -2.74 1.86 -13.04
C HIS A 78 -2.44 0.44 -12.56
N ASP A 79 -2.28 -0.46 -13.50
CA ASP A 79 -1.98 -1.87 -13.27
C ASP A 79 -0.71 -2.23 -14.02
N PHE A 80 0.32 -2.66 -13.29
CA PHE A 80 1.62 -2.95 -13.86
C PHE A 80 2.35 -4.06 -13.11
N ILE A 81 3.34 -4.65 -13.78
CA ILE A 81 4.30 -5.56 -13.18
C ILE A 81 5.61 -4.80 -13.09
N ALA A 82 6.17 -4.67 -11.89
CA ALA A 82 7.42 -3.96 -11.69
C ALA A 82 8.59 -4.76 -12.25
N GLU A 83 9.58 -4.08 -12.82
CA GLU A 83 10.72 -4.72 -13.47
C GLU A 83 11.78 -5.24 -12.47
N ASP A 84 11.82 -4.65 -11.27
CA ASP A 84 12.83 -4.90 -10.25
C ASP A 84 12.54 -6.18 -9.44
N ASP A 85 11.29 -6.37 -9.02
CA ASP A 85 10.88 -7.51 -8.21
C ASP A 85 9.91 -8.47 -8.91
N TYR A 86 9.47 -8.14 -10.12
CA TYR A 86 8.47 -8.88 -10.90
C TYR A 86 7.14 -9.10 -10.18
N MET A 87 6.80 -8.24 -9.22
CA MET A 87 5.51 -8.25 -8.53
C MET A 87 4.51 -7.38 -9.28
N ARG A 88 3.22 -7.70 -9.14
CA ARG A 88 2.13 -6.91 -9.73
C ARG A 88 1.63 -5.89 -8.73
N TYR A 89 1.48 -4.66 -9.20
CA TYR A 89 1.06 -3.52 -8.42
C TYR A 89 -0.15 -2.83 -9.04
N ILE A 90 -1.00 -2.30 -8.17
CA ILE A 90 -2.10 -1.41 -8.54
C ILE A 90 -1.87 -0.06 -7.88
N ASP A 91 -1.77 1.00 -8.67
CA ASP A 91 -1.78 2.37 -8.16
C ASP A 91 -3.16 2.99 -8.31
N ILE A 92 -3.59 3.69 -7.27
CA ILE A 92 -4.69 4.64 -7.32
C ILE A 92 -4.08 6.03 -7.24
N ILE A 93 -4.33 6.86 -8.25
CA ILE A 93 -4.00 8.29 -8.24
C ILE A 93 -5.31 9.06 -8.13
N GLY A 94 -5.49 9.70 -6.98
CA GLY A 94 -6.71 10.41 -6.62
C GLY A 94 -6.47 11.89 -6.34
N ARG A 95 -7.45 12.75 -6.64
CA ARG A 95 -7.41 14.15 -6.19
C ARG A 95 -8.57 14.46 -5.27
N TYR A 96 -8.27 15.10 -4.14
CA TYR A 96 -9.26 15.63 -3.22
C TYR A 96 -8.87 17.05 -2.84
N ASN A 97 -9.72 18.03 -3.17
CA ASN A 97 -9.38 19.46 -3.11
C ASN A 97 -8.09 19.75 -3.90
N THR A 98 -7.07 20.29 -3.24
CA THR A 98 -5.76 20.61 -3.82
C THR A 98 -4.74 19.50 -3.64
N ASN A 99 -5.10 18.39 -2.99
CA ASN A 99 -4.19 17.31 -2.65
C ASN A 99 -4.29 16.18 -3.67
N GLU A 100 -3.13 15.71 -4.12
CA GLU A 100 -2.98 14.48 -4.88
C GLU A 100 -2.60 13.35 -3.93
N TYR A 101 -3.29 12.22 -4.04
CA TYR A 101 -3.09 11.01 -3.26
C TYR A 101 -2.60 9.91 -4.20
N ILE A 102 -1.53 9.20 -3.82
CA ILE A 102 -1.06 8.01 -4.51
C ILE A 102 -1.09 6.86 -3.52
N ILE A 103 -1.80 5.78 -3.86
CA ILE A 103 -1.97 4.60 -3.00
C ILE A 103 -1.60 3.38 -3.83
N GLN A 104 -0.55 2.67 -3.41
CA GLN A 104 -0.05 1.50 -4.12
C GLN A 104 -0.38 0.23 -3.36
N PHE A 105 -0.96 -0.73 -4.08
CA PHE A 105 -1.30 -2.06 -3.61
C PHE A 105 -0.41 -3.09 -4.28
N GLN A 106 0.16 -4.01 -3.52
CA GLN A 106 0.87 -5.17 -4.04
C GLN A 106 -0.09 -6.37 -4.11
N ILE A 107 -0.21 -7.00 -5.28
CA ILE A 107 -0.99 -8.23 -5.43
C ILE A 107 -0.13 -9.41 -4.96
N ILE A 108 -0.60 -10.11 -3.92
CA ILE A 108 0.10 -11.26 -3.35
C ILE A 108 -0.34 -12.55 -4.05
N ASP A 109 -1.64 -12.69 -4.26
CA ASP A 109 -2.26 -13.82 -4.97
C ASP A 109 -3.65 -13.42 -5.50
N PRO A 110 -4.41 -14.31 -6.15
CA PRO A 110 -5.71 -13.99 -6.76
C PRO A 110 -6.77 -13.45 -5.80
N TYR A 111 -6.53 -13.55 -4.49
CA TYR A 111 -7.49 -13.23 -3.42
C TYR A 111 -6.92 -12.28 -2.36
N ARG A 112 -5.62 -11.97 -2.41
CA ARG A 112 -4.91 -11.21 -1.37
C ARG A 112 -4.05 -10.11 -1.97
N TRP A 113 -4.00 -9.01 -1.25
CA TRP A 113 -3.21 -7.83 -1.57
C TRP A 113 -2.71 -7.20 -0.27
N ASP A 114 -1.61 -6.47 -0.34
CA ASP A 114 -1.08 -5.68 0.76
C ASP A 114 -0.93 -4.22 0.33
N LEU A 115 -1.01 -3.28 1.29
CA LEU A 115 -0.60 -1.90 1.04
C LEU A 115 0.92 -1.82 0.94
N TYR A 116 1.41 -1.18 -0.10
CA TYR A 116 2.84 -1.09 -0.36
C TYR A 116 3.38 0.33 -0.15
N ALA A 117 2.68 1.35 -0.67
CA ALA A 117 3.08 2.74 -0.54
C ALA A 117 1.87 3.68 -0.41
N PHE A 118 2.10 4.82 0.22
CA PHE A 118 1.12 5.88 0.35
C PHE A 118 1.80 7.24 0.28
N GLU A 119 1.31 8.11 -0.60
CA GLU A 119 1.83 9.47 -0.77
C GLU A 119 0.70 10.48 -0.82
N ILE A 120 0.99 11.69 -0.32
CA ILE A 120 0.15 12.88 -0.50
C ILE A 120 1.05 14.00 -0.99
N ASN A 121 0.74 14.59 -2.15
CA ASN A 121 1.55 15.63 -2.80
C ASN A 121 3.03 15.23 -2.91
N SER A 122 3.30 14.01 -3.41
CA SER A 122 4.64 13.41 -3.54
C SER A 122 5.42 13.28 -2.22
N THR A 123 4.76 13.44 -1.07
CA THR A 123 5.35 13.20 0.24
C THR A 123 4.92 11.81 0.71
N PRO A 124 5.86 10.90 1.03
CA PRO A 124 5.52 9.56 1.50
C PRO A 124 5.01 9.58 2.95
N TYR A 125 4.02 8.73 3.21
CA TYR A 125 3.40 8.52 4.52
C TYR A 125 3.40 7.04 4.91
N GLN A 126 3.14 6.77 6.18
CA GLN A 126 2.99 5.40 6.66
C GLN A 126 1.70 4.77 6.12
N ILE A 127 1.79 3.52 5.65
CA ILE A 127 0.68 2.81 5.01
C ILE A 127 -0.46 2.45 5.99
N ASP A 128 -0.19 2.36 7.28
CA ASP A 128 -1.20 2.11 8.32
C ASP A 128 -2.19 3.27 8.47
N LEU A 129 -1.87 4.45 7.94
CA LEU A 129 -2.75 5.62 7.92
C LEU A 129 -3.74 5.61 6.75
N VAL A 130 -3.53 4.80 5.70
CA VAL A 130 -4.34 4.84 4.47
C VAL A 130 -5.82 4.64 4.76
N ALA A 131 -6.16 3.56 5.47
CA ALA A 131 -7.55 3.20 5.71
C ALA A 131 -8.30 4.31 6.48
N SER A 132 -7.70 4.82 7.56
CA SER A 132 -8.32 5.86 8.39
C SER A 132 -8.40 7.19 7.66
N LYS A 133 -7.40 7.54 6.84
CA LYS A 133 -7.42 8.75 6.00
C LYS A 133 -8.51 8.68 4.94
N LEU A 134 -8.63 7.58 4.21
CA LEU A 134 -9.70 7.43 3.22
C LEU A 134 -11.09 7.46 3.87
N TYR A 135 -11.23 6.83 5.04
CA TYR A 135 -12.50 6.88 5.78
C TYR A 135 -12.86 8.30 6.24
N GLU A 136 -11.90 9.07 6.75
CA GLU A 136 -12.09 10.48 7.10
C GLU A 136 -12.63 11.29 5.91
N LEU A 137 -12.03 11.13 4.73
CA LEU A 137 -12.51 11.77 3.50
C LEU A 137 -13.91 11.30 3.10
N TYR A 138 -14.19 10.00 3.24
CA TYR A 138 -15.48 9.40 2.93
C TYR A 138 -16.61 9.93 3.80
N THR A 139 -16.37 10.16 5.09
CA THR A 139 -17.38 10.66 6.03
C THR A 139 -17.53 12.17 6.06
N ASN A 140 -16.52 12.92 5.62
CA ASN A 140 -16.54 14.39 5.57
C ASN A 140 -17.26 14.94 4.32
N LYS A 141 -18.12 14.12 3.68
CA LYS A 141 -18.96 14.50 2.53
C LYS A 141 -20.01 15.55 2.87
#